data_AF-A0A1V4AV57-F1
#
_entry.id   AF-A0A1V4AV57-F1
#
_cell.length_a   1.000
_cell.length_b   1.000
_cell.length_c   1.000
_cell.angle_alpha   90.00
_cell.angle_beta   90.00
_cell.angle_gamma   90.00
#
_symmetry.space_group_name_H-M   'P 1'
#
loop_
_entity.id
_entity.type
_entity.pdbx_description
1 polymer ?
#
loop_
_entity_poly.entity_id
_entity_poly.type
_entity_poly.pdbx_seq_one_letter_code
_entity_poly.pdbx_strand_id
1 'polypeptide(L)'
;MKNSSTISLKTNNTPGETEGARRATGVSPGGAIQSGRFPDPEVTEKSVRRKFTAKYKLRILQEAEAGTTQGQKGALLRREGLYSSNLTTWRRQQKKGALEALCPKHRGPKAKKMDPSVCRIAELEKENQPLKEKLKQAETIIDVQKKTLGNTSETAHPNRREDMMHAAESLAQQVRIKKACKAPGIPRASYYYYQRCKKGLFLQKSIFDASPGIVRAGAAIGS
;
A
#
# COMPACT_ATOMS: atom_id res chain seq x y z
N MET A 1 3.93 -3.71 45.10
CA MET A 1 3.75 -5.18 44.97
C MET A 1 3.59 -5.49 43.49
N LYS A 2 4.66 -5.93 42.82
CA LYS A 2 4.64 -6.29 41.39
C LYS A 2 5.29 -7.66 41.25
N ASN A 3 4.46 -8.67 41.03
CA ASN A 3 4.86 -10.06 40.88
C ASN A 3 3.91 -10.74 39.90
N SER A 4 4.41 -11.03 38.70
CA SER A 4 3.97 -12.20 37.92
C SER A 4 5.00 -12.51 36.86
N SER A 5 5.85 -13.46 37.23
CA SER A 5 6.83 -14.15 36.39
C SER A 5 6.12 -14.89 35.26
N THR A 6 6.59 -14.73 34.03
CA THR A 6 6.27 -15.67 32.94
C THR A 6 7.58 -16.28 32.42
N ILE A 7 7.62 -17.59 32.57
CA ILE A 7 8.74 -18.50 32.33
C ILE A 7 8.76 -18.78 30.82
N SER A 8 9.78 -18.30 30.11
CA SER A 8 10.01 -18.62 28.70
C SER A 8 10.99 -19.78 28.60
N LEU A 9 10.49 -20.98 28.31
CA LEU A 9 11.31 -22.11 27.92
C LEU A 9 11.65 -21.96 26.43
N LYS A 10 12.86 -21.48 26.16
CA LYS A 10 13.53 -21.58 24.86
C LYS A 10 14.13 -22.98 24.73
N THR A 11 13.61 -23.78 23.82
CA THR A 11 14.29 -25.01 23.38
C THR A 11 15.26 -24.64 22.26
N ASN A 12 16.55 -24.67 22.60
CA ASN A 12 17.65 -24.75 21.64
C ASN A 12 17.59 -26.09 20.89
N ASN A 13 17.94 -26.12 19.60
CA ASN A 13 18.73 -27.23 19.02
C ASN A 13 19.13 -26.95 17.56
N THR A 14 20.40 -26.61 17.40
CA THR A 14 21.32 -27.00 16.31
C THR A 14 22.58 -27.48 17.06
N PRO A 15 23.26 -28.58 16.71
CA PRO A 15 23.91 -28.76 15.40
C PRO A 15 23.92 -30.22 14.89
N GLY A 16 24.30 -30.41 13.64
CA GLY A 16 24.41 -31.74 13.02
C GLY A 16 25.17 -31.67 11.72
N GLU A 17 26.43 -31.25 11.82
CA GLU A 17 27.44 -31.44 10.79
C GLU A 17 27.56 -32.93 10.47
N THR A 18 27.49 -33.29 9.18
CA THR A 18 28.13 -34.51 8.69
C THR A 18 28.99 -34.13 7.49
N GLU A 19 30.26 -34.01 7.81
CA GLU A 19 31.41 -33.88 6.94
C GLU A 19 31.56 -35.20 6.15
N GLY A 20 31.24 -35.15 4.86
CA GLY A 20 31.53 -36.22 3.90
C GLY A 20 32.79 -35.88 3.12
N ALA A 21 33.90 -36.52 3.49
CA ALA A 21 35.23 -36.39 2.92
C ALA A 21 35.25 -36.42 1.38
N ARG A 22 35.69 -35.32 0.75
CA ARG A 22 35.98 -35.25 -0.68
C ARG A 22 37.42 -35.68 -0.90
N ARG A 23 37.65 -36.96 -1.22
CA ARG A 23 38.93 -37.40 -1.79
C ARG A 23 38.99 -36.97 -3.25
N ALA A 24 40.03 -36.20 -3.60
CA ALA A 24 40.41 -35.90 -4.97
C ALA A 24 41.05 -37.12 -5.63
N THR A 25 40.72 -37.37 -6.89
CA THR A 25 41.59 -37.95 -7.93
C THR A 25 40.93 -37.69 -9.27
N GLY A 26 41.74 -37.29 -10.25
CA GLY A 26 41.30 -36.67 -11.48
C GLY A 26 40.88 -37.65 -12.57
N VAL A 27 40.41 -37.08 -13.69
CA VAL A 27 40.83 -37.36 -15.07
C VAL A 27 39.86 -36.62 -16.02
N SER A 28 40.42 -35.85 -16.93
CA SER A 28 39.72 -35.19 -18.04
C SER A 28 38.99 -36.19 -18.93
N PRO A 29 37.78 -35.90 -19.46
CA PRO A 29 37.18 -36.73 -20.49
C PRO A 29 37.69 -36.24 -21.85
N GLY A 30 38.79 -36.82 -22.33
CA GLY A 30 39.12 -36.87 -23.73
C GLY A 30 38.81 -38.28 -24.25
N GLY A 31 37.84 -38.41 -25.15
CA GLY A 31 37.55 -39.71 -25.78
C GLY A 31 36.08 -39.89 -26.12
N ALA A 32 35.65 -39.29 -27.22
CA ALA A 32 34.38 -39.58 -27.86
C ALA A 32 34.41 -41.00 -28.44
N ILE A 33 33.73 -41.96 -27.82
CA ILE A 33 33.56 -43.30 -28.39
C ILE A 33 32.20 -43.91 -27.97
N GLN A 34 31.41 -44.21 -28.99
CA GLN A 34 30.38 -45.25 -29.11
C GLN A 34 29.00 -45.02 -28.47
N SER A 35 28.07 -44.65 -29.36
CA SER A 35 26.62 -44.87 -29.28
C SER A 35 26.32 -46.37 -29.21
N GLY A 36 26.66 -46.99 -28.08
CA GLY A 36 26.18 -48.31 -27.71
C GLY A 36 24.69 -48.23 -27.46
N ARG A 37 23.93 -49.04 -28.18
CA ARG A 37 22.50 -49.28 -27.99
C ARG A 37 22.26 -49.86 -26.60
N PHE A 38 22.22 -49.01 -25.58
CA PHE A 38 21.70 -49.38 -24.26
C PHE A 38 20.22 -49.73 -24.45
N PRO A 39 19.77 -50.93 -24.06
CA PRO A 39 18.33 -51.20 -24.01
C PRO A 39 17.68 -50.15 -23.12
N ASP A 40 16.56 -49.61 -23.60
CA ASP A 40 15.77 -48.57 -22.95
C ASP A 40 15.54 -48.97 -21.48
N PRO A 41 15.90 -48.13 -20.49
CA PRO A 41 15.70 -48.48 -19.09
C PRO A 41 14.22 -48.76 -18.85
N GLU A 42 13.90 -50.01 -18.50
CA GLU A 42 12.55 -50.48 -18.15
C GLU A 42 11.91 -49.66 -17.00
N VAL A 43 12.75 -48.90 -16.28
CA VAL A 43 12.34 -47.95 -15.25
C VAL A 43 12.25 -46.55 -15.85
N THR A 44 11.03 -46.08 -16.11
CA THR A 44 10.76 -44.70 -16.50
C THR A 44 11.40 -43.71 -15.52
N GLU A 45 12.12 -42.71 -16.04
CA GLU A 45 12.90 -41.71 -15.26
C GLU A 45 12.09 -40.94 -14.20
N LYS A 46 10.76 -40.97 -14.26
CA LYS A 46 9.85 -40.22 -13.37
C LYS A 46 8.90 -41.17 -12.64
N SER A 47 9.07 -41.26 -11.33
CA SER A 47 8.13 -42.00 -10.47
C SER A 47 6.75 -41.33 -10.42
N VAL A 48 5.72 -42.04 -10.89
CA VAL A 48 4.32 -41.57 -10.81
C VAL A 48 3.72 -41.97 -9.46
N ARG A 49 3.46 -40.99 -8.61
CA ARG A 49 2.75 -41.22 -7.34
C ARG A 49 1.26 -41.47 -7.60
N ARG A 50 0.71 -42.51 -6.96
CA ARG A 50 -0.74 -42.84 -7.02
C ARG A 50 -1.58 -41.66 -6.53
N LYS A 51 -2.60 -41.26 -7.30
CA LYS A 51 -3.58 -40.23 -6.94
C LYS A 51 -4.95 -40.86 -6.64
N PHE A 52 -5.53 -40.54 -5.49
CA PHE A 52 -6.87 -41.01 -5.12
C PHE A 52 -7.93 -39.99 -5.52
N THR A 53 -8.76 -40.33 -6.51
CA THR A 53 -9.90 -39.49 -6.94
C THR A 53 -10.99 -39.45 -5.88
N ALA A 54 -11.80 -38.39 -5.86
CA ALA A 54 -12.91 -38.27 -4.90
C ALA A 54 -13.91 -39.43 -5.02
N LYS A 55 -14.25 -39.83 -6.26
CA LYS A 55 -15.10 -41.00 -6.55
C LYS A 55 -14.53 -42.29 -5.97
N TYR A 56 -13.22 -42.51 -6.10
CA TYR A 56 -12.56 -43.69 -5.53
C TYR A 56 -12.63 -43.69 -3.99
N LYS A 57 -12.31 -42.55 -3.35
CA LYS A 57 -12.39 -42.43 -1.89
C LYS A 57 -13.80 -42.70 -1.36
N LEU A 58 -14.84 -42.20 -2.03
CA LEU A 58 -16.23 -42.43 -1.65
C LEU A 58 -16.64 -43.89 -1.78
N ARG A 59 -16.29 -44.56 -2.90
CA ARG A 59 -16.55 -45.99 -3.09
C ARG A 59 -15.96 -46.83 -1.97
N ILE A 60 -14.68 -46.59 -1.64
CA ILE A 60 -14.00 -47.34 -0.58
C ILE A 60 -14.59 -47.05 0.80
N LEU A 61 -15.01 -45.81 1.08
CA LEU A 61 -15.70 -45.49 2.33
C LEU A 61 -17.03 -46.25 2.47
N GLN A 62 -17.83 -46.29 1.40
CA GLN A 62 -19.09 -47.04 1.37
C GLN A 62 -18.87 -48.55 1.55
N GLU A 63 -17.90 -49.14 0.84
CA GLU A 63 -17.58 -50.57 0.95
C GLU A 63 -17.04 -50.91 2.36
N ALA A 64 -16.27 -50.01 2.97
CA ALA A 64 -15.79 -50.15 4.34
C ALA A 64 -16.87 -49.97 5.41
N GLU A 65 -17.99 -49.31 5.08
CA GLU A 65 -19.17 -49.16 5.94
C GLU A 65 -20.14 -50.34 5.78
N ALA A 66 -20.29 -50.87 4.56
CA ALA A 66 -21.11 -52.04 4.24
C ALA A 66 -20.53 -53.35 4.80
N GLY A 67 -19.21 -53.43 4.98
CA GLY A 67 -18.55 -54.60 5.57
C GLY A 67 -18.83 -54.73 7.07
N THR A 68 -19.94 -55.36 7.43
CA THR A 68 -20.36 -55.61 8.83
C THR A 68 -19.69 -56.84 9.45
N THR A 69 -19.20 -57.78 8.64
CA THR A 69 -18.55 -59.00 9.13
C THR A 69 -17.13 -58.72 9.60
N GLN A 70 -16.75 -59.32 10.74
CA GLN A 70 -15.42 -59.20 11.32
C GLN A 70 -14.34 -59.59 10.27
N GLY A 71 -13.40 -58.68 10.02
CA GLY A 71 -12.27 -58.91 9.10
C GLY A 71 -12.48 -58.50 7.64
N GLN A 72 -13.71 -58.30 7.15
CA GLN A 72 -13.96 -57.87 5.76
C GLN A 72 -13.31 -56.53 5.44
N LYS A 73 -13.40 -55.56 6.36
CA LYS A 73 -12.72 -54.26 6.24
C LYS A 73 -11.20 -54.41 6.14
N GLY A 74 -10.61 -55.38 6.86
CA GLY A 74 -9.18 -55.66 6.78
C GLY A 74 -8.79 -56.28 5.44
N ALA A 75 -9.61 -57.19 4.90
CA ALA A 75 -9.41 -57.78 3.58
C ALA A 75 -9.49 -56.72 2.47
N LEU A 76 -10.48 -55.83 2.52
CA LEU A 76 -10.63 -54.69 1.61
C LEU A 76 -9.37 -53.80 1.59
N LEU A 77 -8.86 -53.44 2.78
CA LEU A 77 -7.68 -52.59 2.90
C LEU A 77 -6.44 -53.22 2.28
N ARG A 78 -6.25 -54.54 2.43
CA ARG A 78 -5.13 -55.26 1.81
C ARG A 78 -5.28 -55.33 0.29
N ARG A 79 -6.48 -55.64 -0.22
CA ARG A 79 -6.76 -55.68 -1.67
C ARG A 79 -6.47 -54.35 -2.36
N GLU A 80 -6.82 -53.24 -1.70
CA GLU A 80 -6.71 -51.89 -2.27
C GLU A 80 -5.34 -51.23 -1.98
N GLY A 81 -4.52 -51.83 -1.12
CA GLY A 81 -3.24 -51.29 -0.67
C GLY A 81 -3.41 -50.03 0.20
N LEU A 82 -4.38 -50.03 1.11
CA LEU A 82 -4.74 -48.89 1.94
C LEU A 82 -4.50 -49.19 3.43
N TYR A 83 -4.15 -48.15 4.18
CA TYR A 83 -4.02 -48.20 5.64
C TYR A 83 -5.29 -47.69 6.33
N SER A 84 -5.51 -48.11 7.58
CA SER A 84 -6.64 -47.64 8.41
C SER A 84 -6.66 -46.11 8.58
N SER A 85 -5.50 -45.47 8.62
CA SER A 85 -5.32 -44.01 8.67
C SER A 85 -5.91 -43.29 7.47
N ASN A 86 -5.92 -43.91 6.29
CA ASN A 86 -6.54 -43.36 5.08
C ASN A 86 -8.05 -43.23 5.25
N LEU A 87 -8.71 -44.25 5.82
CA LEU A 87 -10.16 -44.20 6.06
C LEU A 87 -10.51 -43.10 7.05
N THR A 88 -9.75 -42.97 8.14
CA THR A 88 -9.98 -41.92 9.15
C THR A 88 -9.80 -40.53 8.56
N THR A 89 -8.74 -40.31 7.77
CA THR A 89 -8.52 -39.02 7.09
C THR A 89 -9.58 -38.73 6.05
N TRP A 90 -10.02 -39.73 5.27
CA TRP A 90 -11.08 -39.56 4.27
C TRP A 90 -12.46 -39.31 4.88
N ARG A 91 -12.80 -39.93 6.02
CA ARG A 91 -14.02 -39.61 6.78
C ARG A 91 -14.02 -38.18 7.29
N ARG A 92 -12.88 -37.72 7.83
CA ARG A 92 -12.73 -36.31 8.24
C ARG A 92 -12.85 -35.36 7.05
N GLN A 93 -12.27 -35.73 5.91
CA GLN A 93 -12.40 -34.97 4.65
C GLN A 93 -13.84 -34.97 4.12
N GLN A 94 -14.59 -36.06 4.25
CA GLN A 94 -16.00 -36.12 3.85
C GLN A 94 -16.86 -35.21 4.74
N LYS A 95 -16.71 -35.31 6.07
CA LYS A 95 -17.40 -34.44 7.04
C LYS A 95 -17.07 -32.96 6.82
N LYS A 96 -15.78 -32.65 6.66
CA LYS A 96 -15.31 -31.28 6.41
C LYS A 96 -15.70 -30.78 5.02
N GLY A 97 -15.62 -31.64 4.01
CA GLY A 97 -15.88 -31.33 2.60
C GLY A 97 -17.36 -31.17 2.30
N ALA A 98 -18.26 -31.89 2.96
CA ALA A 98 -19.71 -31.61 2.89
C ALA A 98 -20.00 -30.18 3.38
N LEU A 99 -19.42 -29.79 4.52
CA LEU A 99 -19.57 -28.43 5.07
C LEU A 99 -18.81 -27.36 4.26
N GLU A 100 -17.60 -27.66 3.78
CA GLU A 100 -16.77 -26.72 3.01
C GLU A 100 -17.20 -26.57 1.55
N ALA A 101 -17.87 -27.56 0.95
CA ALA A 101 -18.43 -27.45 -0.40
C ALA A 101 -19.73 -26.64 -0.42
N LEU A 102 -20.49 -26.64 0.70
CA LEU A 102 -21.69 -25.83 0.88
C LEU A 102 -21.37 -24.34 1.14
N CYS A 103 -20.21 -24.03 1.71
CA CYS A 103 -19.77 -22.66 1.95
C CYS A 103 -18.99 -22.11 0.73
N PRO A 104 -19.40 -20.96 0.14
CA PRO A 104 -18.62 -20.29 -0.90
C PRO A 104 -17.21 -19.97 -0.39
N LYS A 105 -16.21 -20.72 -0.84
CA LYS A 105 -14.81 -20.53 -0.43
C LYS A 105 -14.07 -19.73 -1.49
N HIS A 106 -13.99 -18.42 -1.28
CA HIS A 106 -13.14 -17.57 -2.10
C HIS A 106 -11.67 -18.02 -1.97
N ARG A 107 -11.04 -18.30 -3.11
CA ARG A 107 -9.60 -18.57 -3.19
C ARG A 107 -8.86 -17.24 -3.01
N GLY A 108 -7.83 -17.22 -2.17
CA GLY A 108 -6.99 -16.05 -1.92
C GLY A 108 -6.83 -15.71 -0.43
N PRO A 109 -6.02 -14.70 -0.10
CA PRO A 109 -5.88 -14.19 1.26
C PRO A 109 -7.25 -13.84 1.85
N LYS A 110 -7.50 -14.25 3.09
CA LYS A 110 -8.76 -13.93 3.77
C LYS A 110 -8.88 -12.41 3.90
N ALA A 111 -9.98 -11.82 3.45
CA ALA A 111 -10.24 -10.41 3.66
C ALA A 111 -10.20 -10.11 5.16
N LYS A 112 -9.34 -9.16 5.55
CA LYS A 112 -9.29 -8.69 6.94
C LYS A 112 -10.64 -8.04 7.22
N LYS A 113 -11.37 -8.54 8.23
CA LYS A 113 -12.61 -7.89 8.68
C LYS A 113 -12.22 -6.50 9.16
N MET A 114 -12.55 -5.47 8.39
CA MET A 114 -12.34 -4.10 8.79
C MET A 114 -13.31 -3.80 9.92
N ASP A 115 -12.82 -3.19 11.00
CA ASP A 115 -13.65 -2.86 12.15
C ASP A 115 -14.72 -1.85 11.70
N PRO A 116 -16.03 -2.12 11.95
CA PRO A 116 -17.11 -1.19 11.58
C PRO A 116 -16.91 0.20 12.19
N SER A 117 -16.26 0.30 13.36
CA SER A 117 -15.93 1.58 13.98
C SER A 117 -14.94 2.39 13.15
N VAL A 118 -13.92 1.76 12.56
CA VAL A 118 -12.92 2.41 11.70
C VAL A 118 -13.55 2.91 10.40
N CYS A 119 -14.47 2.14 9.82
CA CYS A 119 -15.24 2.59 8.65
C CYS A 119 -16.06 3.84 8.99
N ARG A 120 -16.74 3.82 10.15
CA ARG A 120 -17.57 4.93 10.59
C ARG A 120 -16.75 6.19 10.90
N ILE A 121 -15.58 6.03 11.52
CA ILE A 121 -14.66 7.15 11.78
C ILE A 121 -14.20 7.78 10.46
N ALA A 122 -13.80 6.97 9.49
CA ALA A 122 -13.35 7.48 8.18
C ALA A 122 -14.46 8.23 7.43
N GLU A 123 -15.70 7.73 7.48
CA GLU A 123 -16.88 8.42 6.93
C GLU A 123 -17.10 9.78 7.62
N LEU A 124 -17.11 9.78 8.95
CA LEU A 124 -17.31 11.00 9.75
C LEU A 124 -16.19 12.01 9.54
N GLU A 125 -14.94 11.58 9.39
CA GLU A 125 -13.81 12.46 9.09
C GLU A 125 -13.96 13.10 7.71
N LYS A 126 -14.37 12.32 6.71
CA LYS A 126 -14.63 12.80 5.35
C LYS A 126 -15.74 13.84 5.29
N GLU A 127 -16.79 13.68 6.10
CA GLU A 127 -17.89 14.65 6.21
C GLU A 127 -17.46 15.92 6.96
N ASN A 128 -16.65 15.79 8.01
CA ASN A 128 -16.21 16.91 8.83
C ASN A 128 -15.15 17.79 8.16
N GLN A 129 -14.28 17.21 7.34
CA GLN A 129 -13.20 17.95 6.67
C GLN A 129 -13.68 19.17 5.86
N PRO A 130 -14.65 19.06 4.92
CA PRO A 130 -15.10 20.21 4.13
C PRO A 130 -15.78 21.28 4.99
N LEU A 131 -16.42 20.89 6.10
CA LEU A 131 -17.04 21.83 7.03
C LEU A 131 -15.98 22.64 7.79
N LYS A 132 -14.94 21.97 8.30
CA LYS A 132 -13.80 22.63 8.95
C LYS A 132 -13.07 23.59 8.01
N GLU A 133 -12.89 23.19 6.75
CA GLU A 133 -12.30 24.06 5.73
C GLU A 133 -13.16 25.30 5.48
N LYS A 134 -14.50 25.15 5.36
CA LYS A 134 -15.41 26.30 5.20
C LYS A 134 -15.38 27.23 6.41
N LEU A 135 -15.31 26.70 7.63
CA LEU A 135 -15.20 27.50 8.85
C LEU A 135 -13.91 28.31 8.84
N LYS A 136 -12.76 27.67 8.58
CA LYS A 136 -11.47 28.35 8.47
C LYS A 136 -11.50 29.48 7.42
N GLN A 137 -12.14 29.23 6.27
CA GLN A 137 -12.31 30.27 5.24
C GLN A 137 -13.15 31.46 5.74
N ALA A 138 -14.25 31.19 6.47
CA ALA A 138 -15.12 32.22 7.00
C ALA A 138 -14.44 33.03 8.12
N GLU A 139 -13.75 32.37 9.06
CA GLU A 139 -12.97 33.01 10.13
C GLU A 139 -11.93 33.96 9.54
N THR A 140 -11.16 33.50 8.55
CA THR A 140 -10.15 34.35 7.87
C THR A 140 -10.78 35.58 7.21
N ILE A 141 -11.94 35.41 6.55
CA ILE A 141 -12.67 36.53 5.93
C ILE A 141 -13.10 37.55 6.98
N ILE A 142 -13.65 37.07 8.11
CA ILE A 142 -14.09 37.91 9.22
C ILE A 142 -12.91 38.69 9.80
N ASP A 143 -11.76 38.03 10.01
CA ASP A 143 -10.56 38.68 10.56
C ASP A 143 -10.06 39.80 9.66
N VAL A 144 -10.07 39.58 8.35
CA VAL A 144 -9.66 40.61 7.39
C VAL A 144 -10.68 41.76 7.35
N GLN A 145 -11.98 41.46 7.39
CA GLN A 145 -13.01 42.50 7.47
C GLN A 145 -12.88 43.32 8.75
N LYS A 146 -12.63 42.69 9.90
CA LYS A 146 -12.38 43.40 11.16
C LYS A 146 -11.16 44.33 11.06
N LYS A 147 -10.06 43.86 10.48
CA LYS A 147 -8.83 44.66 10.30
C LYS A 147 -8.96 45.81 9.30
N THR A 148 -9.83 45.67 8.30
CA THR A 148 -9.97 46.64 7.19
C THR A 148 -11.16 47.58 7.33
N LEU A 149 -12.24 47.15 7.99
CA LEU A 149 -13.50 47.89 8.15
C LEU A 149 -13.83 48.22 9.61
N GLY A 150 -13.27 47.47 10.57
CA GLY A 150 -13.71 47.47 11.98
C GLY A 150 -12.96 48.41 12.92
N ASN A 151 -12.01 49.22 12.44
CA ASN A 151 -11.32 50.22 13.26
C ASN A 151 -12.23 51.47 13.36
N THR A 152 -13.38 51.34 14.02
CA THR A 152 -14.44 52.36 14.10
C THR A 152 -14.15 53.43 15.15
N SER A 153 -13.02 54.14 15.06
CA SER A 153 -12.91 55.43 15.76
C SER A 153 -11.73 56.32 15.35
N GLU A 154 -10.55 55.81 15.00
CA GLU A 154 -9.38 56.68 14.85
C GLU A 154 -8.43 56.16 13.76
N THR A 155 -8.64 56.56 12.51
CA THR A 155 -7.60 56.90 11.53
C THR A 155 -8.24 57.07 10.16
N ALA A 156 -8.22 58.29 9.64
CA ALA A 156 -8.34 58.51 8.21
C ALA A 156 -7.12 57.84 7.54
N HIS A 157 -7.27 56.60 7.09
CA HIS A 157 -6.19 55.87 6.41
C HIS A 157 -5.82 56.58 5.10
N PRO A 158 -4.60 57.14 4.96
CA PRO A 158 -4.19 57.82 3.73
C PRO A 158 -4.17 56.88 2.51
N ASN A 159 -3.97 55.57 2.74
CA ASN A 159 -3.84 54.55 1.70
C ASN A 159 -4.89 53.43 1.80
N ARG A 160 -6.14 53.74 2.18
CA ARG A 160 -7.25 52.77 2.32
C ARG A 160 -7.38 51.80 1.13
N ARG A 161 -7.14 52.30 -0.10
CA ARG A 161 -7.16 51.49 -1.32
C ARG A 161 -6.03 50.46 -1.34
N GLU A 162 -4.83 50.81 -0.90
CA GLU A 162 -3.68 49.89 -0.87
C GLU A 162 -3.88 48.82 0.21
N ASP A 163 -4.38 49.20 1.38
CA ASP A 163 -4.68 48.28 2.48
C ASP A 163 -5.74 47.23 2.08
N MET A 164 -6.79 47.67 1.37
CA MET A 164 -7.79 46.77 0.78
C MET A 164 -7.16 45.79 -0.22
N MET A 165 -6.23 46.27 -1.04
CA MET A 165 -5.57 45.45 -2.07
C MET A 165 -4.57 44.45 -1.47
N HIS A 166 -3.83 44.84 -0.44
CA HIS A 166 -2.97 43.95 0.34
C HIS A 166 -3.78 42.91 1.13
N ALA A 167 -4.90 43.31 1.72
CA ALA A 167 -5.84 42.40 2.38
C ALA A 167 -6.41 41.35 1.39
N ALA A 168 -6.76 41.77 0.18
CA ALA A 168 -7.21 40.85 -0.88
C ALA A 168 -6.10 39.90 -1.35
N GLU A 169 -4.84 40.35 -1.39
CA GLU A 169 -3.69 39.51 -1.72
C GLU A 169 -3.44 38.44 -0.64
N SER A 170 -3.54 38.82 0.64
CA SER A 170 -3.45 37.90 1.77
C SER A 170 -4.56 36.84 1.74
N LEU A 171 -5.82 37.26 1.50
CA LEU A 171 -6.95 36.33 1.36
C LEU A 171 -6.79 35.40 0.15
N ALA A 172 -6.26 35.90 -0.97
CA ALA A 172 -6.10 35.10 -2.19
C ALA A 172 -5.14 33.92 -2.04
N GLN A 173 -4.27 33.92 -1.01
CA GLN A 173 -3.40 32.78 -0.69
C GLN A 173 -4.17 31.60 -0.08
N GLN A 174 -5.32 31.87 0.56
CA GLN A 174 -6.08 30.87 1.32
C GLN A 174 -7.44 30.56 0.72
N VAL A 175 -8.05 31.52 0.01
CA VAL A 175 -9.36 31.36 -0.65
C VAL A 175 -9.29 31.71 -2.14
N ARG A 176 -10.23 31.16 -2.92
CA ARG A 176 -10.37 31.52 -4.34
C ARG A 176 -10.49 33.05 -4.50
N ILE A 177 -9.81 33.59 -5.50
CA ILE A 177 -9.73 35.04 -5.79
C ILE A 177 -11.10 35.73 -5.79
N LYS A 178 -12.15 35.08 -6.33
CA LYS A 178 -13.52 35.64 -6.32
C LYS A 178 -14.03 35.94 -4.91
N LYS A 179 -13.76 35.06 -3.94
CA LYS A 179 -14.13 35.27 -2.53
C LYS A 179 -13.21 36.32 -1.89
N ALA A 180 -11.91 36.26 -2.17
CA ALA A 180 -10.91 37.21 -1.66
C ALA A 180 -11.22 38.66 -2.05
N CYS A 181 -11.68 38.91 -3.28
CA CYS A 181 -12.07 40.26 -3.72
C CYS A 181 -13.46 40.68 -3.20
N LYS A 182 -14.40 39.74 -3.05
CA LYS A 182 -15.77 40.03 -2.59
C LYS A 182 -15.82 40.43 -1.11
N ALA A 183 -15.00 39.81 -0.27
CA ALA A 183 -14.95 40.07 1.18
C ALA A 183 -14.65 41.54 1.55
N PRO A 184 -13.62 42.21 0.97
CA PRO A 184 -13.35 43.63 1.17
C PRO A 184 -14.13 44.55 0.21
N GLY A 185 -14.99 44.02 -0.67
CA GLY A 185 -15.79 44.83 -1.60
C GLY A 185 -15.02 45.34 -2.84
N ILE A 186 -13.92 44.70 -3.23
CA ILE A 186 -13.07 45.13 -4.35
C ILE A 186 -13.56 44.51 -5.66
N PRO A 187 -13.68 45.28 -6.76
CA PRO A 187 -13.92 44.72 -8.09
C PRO A 187 -12.78 43.78 -8.51
N ARG A 188 -13.11 42.56 -8.96
CA ARG A 188 -12.12 41.57 -9.44
C ARG A 188 -11.18 42.15 -10.50
N ALA A 189 -11.67 43.05 -11.35
CA ALA A 189 -10.88 43.73 -12.35
C ALA A 189 -9.74 44.57 -11.71
N SER A 190 -10.04 45.36 -10.68
CA SER A 190 -9.04 46.15 -9.95
C SER A 190 -7.93 45.29 -9.38
N TYR A 191 -8.26 44.11 -8.84
CA TYR A 191 -7.27 43.15 -8.33
C TYR A 191 -6.31 42.69 -9.43
N TYR A 192 -6.82 42.32 -10.61
CA TYR A 192 -5.95 41.90 -11.71
C TYR A 192 -5.12 43.02 -12.31
N TYR A 193 -5.67 44.23 -12.42
CA TYR A 193 -4.90 45.40 -12.86
C TYR A 193 -3.75 45.70 -11.90
N TYR A 194 -4.01 45.68 -10.60
CA TYR A 194 -2.97 45.84 -9.57
C TYR A 194 -1.90 44.75 -9.64
N GLN A 195 -2.30 43.49 -9.80
CA GLN A 195 -1.37 42.38 -9.91
C GLN A 195 -0.51 42.49 -11.19
N ARG A 196 -1.08 42.97 -12.30
CA ARG A 196 -0.36 43.24 -13.55
C ARG A 196 0.63 44.40 -13.39
N CYS A 197 0.23 45.50 -12.74
CA CYS A 197 1.11 46.63 -12.44
C CYS A 197 2.26 46.20 -11.53
N LYS A 198 1.98 45.44 -10.46
CA LYS A 198 3.00 44.93 -9.52
C LYS A 198 4.02 44.02 -10.22
N LYS A 199 3.56 43.11 -11.09
CA LYS A 199 4.43 42.25 -11.90
C LYS A 199 5.23 43.04 -12.94
N GLY A 200 4.63 44.07 -13.57
CA GLY A 200 5.33 44.95 -14.51
C GLY A 200 6.42 45.79 -13.83
N LEU A 201 6.16 46.35 -12.66
CA LEU A 201 7.14 47.06 -11.84
C LEU A 201 8.26 46.13 -11.35
N PHE A 202 7.94 44.87 -11.01
CA PHE A 202 8.94 43.87 -10.62
C PHE A 202 9.89 43.53 -11.77
N LEU A 203 9.36 43.35 -12.99
CA LEU A 203 10.17 43.13 -14.20
C LEU A 203 11.04 44.34 -14.55
N GLN A 204 10.53 45.56 -14.38
CA GLN A 204 11.28 46.78 -14.65
C GLN A 204 12.43 47.00 -13.65
N LYS A 205 12.22 46.69 -12.37
CA LYS A 205 13.28 46.72 -11.34
C LYS A 205 14.34 45.62 -11.56
N SER A 206 13.94 44.41 -11.94
CA SER A 206 14.91 43.33 -12.23
C SER A 206 15.78 43.60 -13.46
N ILE A 207 15.27 44.36 -14.44
CA ILE A 207 16.04 44.79 -15.61
C ILE A 207 17.05 45.89 -15.22
N PHE A 208 16.70 46.76 -14.27
CA PHE A 208 17.57 47.84 -13.81
C PHE A 208 18.70 47.32 -12.89
N ASP A 209 18.41 46.34 -12.01
CA ASP A 209 19.42 45.70 -11.15
C ASP A 209 20.33 44.70 -11.89
N ALA A 210 19.94 44.28 -13.10
CA ALA A 210 20.73 43.40 -13.97
C ALA A 210 21.63 44.14 -14.97
N SER A 211 21.87 45.45 -14.80
CA SER A 211 22.94 46.16 -15.51
C SER A 211 24.25 46.05 -14.72
N PRO A 212 25.16 45.11 -15.04
CA PRO A 212 26.53 45.19 -14.55
C PRO A 212 27.18 46.46 -15.12
N GLY A 213 27.93 47.14 -14.27
CA GLY A 213 28.42 48.51 -14.46
C GLY A 213 28.84 48.88 -15.88
N ILE A 214 28.36 50.04 -16.32
CA ILE A 214 29.06 50.84 -17.33
C ILE A 214 30.45 51.14 -16.74
N VAL A 215 31.42 50.31 -17.13
CA VAL A 215 32.84 50.58 -16.92
C VAL A 215 33.13 51.83 -17.75
N ARG A 216 33.24 52.96 -17.06
CA ARG A 216 33.68 54.23 -17.64
C ARG A 216 35.14 54.05 -18.06
N ALA A 217 35.37 53.61 -19.29
CA ALA A 217 36.68 53.62 -19.92
C ALA A 217 37.11 55.09 -20.13
N GLY A 218 37.80 55.65 -19.14
CA GLY A 218 38.52 56.91 -19.28
C GLY A 218 39.78 56.67 -20.10
N ALA A 219 39.67 56.95 -21.40
CA ALA A 219 40.80 56.96 -22.33
C ALA A 219 41.81 58.04 -21.93
N ALA A 220 43.08 57.65 -21.93
CA ALA A 220 44.22 58.53 -21.82
C ALA A 220 44.40 59.36 -23.11
N ILE A 221 44.55 60.68 -22.96
CA ILE A 221 45.20 61.63 -23.89
C ILE A 221 45.72 62.73 -22.93
N GLY A 222 47.00 63.02 -22.71
CA GLY A 222 48.14 63.01 -23.62
C GLY A 222 48.56 64.46 -23.86
N SER A 223 49.47 64.98 -23.02
CA SER A 223 50.56 65.96 -23.26
C SER A 223 50.89 66.79 -22.02
#